data_AF-A0A6L6HRU4-F1
#
_entry.id   AF-A0A6L6HRU4-F1
#
_cell.length_a   1.000
_cell.length_b   1.000
_cell.length_c   1.000
_cell.angle_alpha   90.00
_cell.angle_beta   90.00
_cell.angle_gamma   90.00
#
_symmetry.space_group_name_H-M   'P 1'
#
loop_
_entity.id
_entity.type
_entity.pdbx_description
1 polymer ?
#
loop_
_entity_poly.entity_id
_entity_poly.type
_entity_poly.pdbx_seq_one_letter_code
_entity_poly.pdbx_strand_id
1 'polypeptide(L)'
;MAESREIFVAFQGGESVTSIARRLRVSRPTVYRAIEKHGRPGNPALDSARVTIRLSPEELAALDVLSGRMGLSRSALGRRVLRLAAGFLEPDPEMVEAMTDLSRQVKAVGGNLNQIAAHLNREALLQGRASPNKDQQAQIEASERALKALAKDIDRLFVHAAKRRKARVDAILRKGDGA
;
A
#
# COMPACT_ATOMS: atom_id res chain seq x y z
N MET A 1 -19.91 -10.43 21.00
CA MET A 1 -18.81 -10.44 19.99
C MET A 1 -19.03 -9.40 18.88
N ALA A 2 -20.27 -9.11 18.45
CA ALA A 2 -20.57 -8.11 17.42
C ALA A 2 -20.24 -6.66 17.83
N GLU A 3 -20.59 -6.27 19.05
CA GLU A 3 -20.42 -4.90 19.59
C GLU A 3 -18.94 -4.43 19.62
N SER A 4 -18.03 -5.33 19.99
CA SER A 4 -16.58 -5.02 20.04
C SER A 4 -15.97 -4.82 18.65
N ARG A 5 -16.48 -5.50 17.61
CA ARG A 5 -16.09 -5.25 16.21
C ARG A 5 -16.68 -3.94 15.67
N GLU A 6 -17.91 -3.60 16.05
CA GLU A 6 -18.56 -2.35 15.65
C GLU A 6 -17.83 -1.11 16.21
N ILE A 7 -17.46 -1.15 17.49
CA ILE A 7 -16.60 -0.14 18.13
C ILE A 7 -15.30 0.08 17.33
N PHE A 8 -14.72 -1.02 16.87
CA PHE A 8 -13.46 -1.01 16.17
C PHE A 8 -13.55 -0.45 14.74
N VAL A 9 -14.63 -0.78 14.01
CA VAL A 9 -14.92 -0.19 12.69
C VAL A 9 -15.17 1.32 12.80
N ALA A 10 -15.91 1.76 13.81
CA ALA A 10 -16.14 3.17 14.09
C ALA A 10 -14.84 3.94 14.39
N PHE A 11 -13.95 3.34 15.19
CA PHE A 11 -12.63 3.89 15.47
C PHE A 11 -11.77 4.00 14.19
N GLN A 12 -11.85 3.01 13.29
CA GLN A 12 -11.18 3.05 11.99
C GLN A 12 -11.70 4.14 11.06
N GLY A 13 -13.00 4.44 11.12
CA GLY A 13 -13.60 5.58 10.43
C GLY A 13 -13.11 6.95 10.92
N GLY A 14 -12.32 7.00 12.00
CA GLY A 14 -11.78 8.23 12.57
C GLY A 14 -12.66 8.89 13.63
N GLU A 15 -13.72 8.22 14.09
CA GLU A 15 -14.52 8.70 15.22
C GLU A 15 -13.68 8.75 16.51
N SER A 16 -13.89 9.77 17.34
CA SER A 16 -13.21 9.86 18.64
C SER A 16 -13.74 8.82 19.62
N VAL A 17 -12.87 8.31 20.50
CA VAL A 17 -13.27 7.37 21.58
C VAL A 17 -14.45 7.91 22.39
N THR A 18 -14.49 9.21 22.64
CA THR A 18 -15.60 9.85 23.37
C THR A 18 -16.91 9.83 22.58
N SER A 19 -16.85 10.04 21.26
CA SER A 19 -18.01 9.94 20.37
C SER A 19 -18.55 8.51 20.32
N ILE A 20 -17.65 7.53 20.14
CA ILE A 20 -17.99 6.11 20.06
C ILE A 20 -18.62 5.63 21.37
N ALA A 21 -18.01 5.98 22.51
CA ALA A 21 -18.52 5.64 23.84
C ALA A 21 -19.94 6.17 24.06
N ARG A 22 -20.18 7.43 23.67
CA ARG A 22 -21.51 8.06 23.81
C ARG A 22 -22.54 7.41 22.89
N ARG A 23 -22.20 7.21 21.61
CA ARG A 23 -23.10 6.66 20.58
C ARG A 23 -23.50 5.22 20.90
N LEU A 24 -22.54 4.40 21.31
CA LEU A 24 -22.75 2.99 21.62
C LEU A 24 -23.12 2.74 23.08
N ARG A 25 -23.27 3.81 23.89
CA ARG A 25 -23.58 3.73 25.33
C ARG A 25 -22.66 2.80 26.12
N VAL A 26 -21.40 2.73 25.72
CA VAL A 26 -20.36 1.93 26.38
C VAL A 26 -19.40 2.84 27.12
N SER A 27 -18.74 2.29 28.14
CA SER A 27 -17.68 3.02 28.84
C SER A 27 -16.47 3.28 27.91
N ARG A 28 -15.75 4.38 28.12
CA ARG A 28 -14.47 4.63 27.42
C ARG A 28 -13.48 3.47 27.58
N PRO A 29 -13.31 2.85 28.77
CA PRO A 29 -12.52 1.63 28.93
C PRO A 29 -12.96 0.46 28.02
N THR A 30 -14.27 0.27 27.82
CA THR A 30 -14.79 -0.76 26.90
C THR A 30 -14.35 -0.49 25.46
N VAL A 31 -14.35 0.79 25.05
CA VAL A 31 -13.85 1.19 23.73
C VAL A 31 -12.35 0.89 23.59
N TYR A 32 -11.54 1.25 24.57
CA TYR A 32 -10.11 0.94 24.56
C TYR A 32 -9.83 -0.57 24.52
N ARG A 33 -10.55 -1.37 25.31
CA ARG A 33 -10.44 -2.84 25.30
C ARG A 33 -10.87 -3.45 23.98
N ALA A 34 -11.90 -2.92 23.33
CA ALA A 34 -12.33 -3.37 22.00
C ALA A 34 -11.28 -3.06 20.92
N ILE A 35 -10.64 -1.88 21.01
CA ILE A 35 -9.52 -1.49 20.13
C ILE A 35 -8.33 -2.42 20.32
N GLU A 36 -7.98 -2.72 21.57
CA GLU A 36 -6.89 -3.62 21.94
C GLU A 36 -7.16 -5.07 21.49
N LYS A 37 -8.37 -5.57 21.72
CA LYS A 37 -8.79 -6.94 21.42
C LYS A 37 -8.84 -7.27 19.93
N HIS A 38 -9.20 -6.31 19.07
CA HIS A 38 -9.43 -6.58 17.65
C HIS A 38 -8.25 -6.29 16.73
N GLY A 39 -7.13 -5.76 17.24
CA GLY A 39 -5.89 -5.59 16.50
C GLY A 39 -6.01 -4.70 15.25
N ARG A 40 -5.59 -3.43 15.33
CA ARG A 40 -5.78 -2.36 14.32
C ARG A 40 -5.69 -2.80 12.83
N PRO A 41 -6.66 -2.52 11.94
CA PRO A 41 -6.43 -2.44 10.51
C PRO A 41 -5.76 -1.08 10.23
N GLY A 42 -4.73 -1.03 9.39
CA GLY A 42 -3.98 0.20 9.12
C GLY A 42 -3.04 0.66 10.25
N ASN A 43 -2.37 -0.28 10.93
CA ASN A 43 -1.40 -0.03 12.00
C ASN A 43 -0.52 1.21 11.72
N PRO A 44 -0.68 2.33 12.45
CA PRO A 44 0.46 3.15 12.79
C PRO A 44 1.26 2.24 13.71
N ALA A 45 2.43 1.80 13.26
CA ALA A 45 3.21 0.75 13.90
C ALA A 45 3.55 1.11 15.37
N LEU A 46 4.19 0.19 16.11
CA LEU A 46 4.63 0.40 17.51
C LEU A 46 5.42 1.71 17.72
N ASP A 47 5.86 2.30 16.61
CA ASP A 47 6.65 3.50 16.33
C ASP A 47 5.82 4.68 15.76
N SER A 48 4.54 4.82 16.12
CA SER A 48 3.69 5.92 15.64
C SER A 48 3.41 7.00 16.69
N ALA A 49 3.65 8.27 16.31
CA ALA A 49 3.39 9.43 17.15
C ALA A 49 2.10 10.18 16.76
N ARG A 50 1.42 10.79 17.74
CA ARG A 50 0.28 11.70 17.50
C ARG A 50 0.80 13.10 17.19
N VAL A 51 0.34 13.66 16.07
CA VAL A 51 0.56 15.07 15.73
C VAL A 51 -0.73 15.84 15.97
N THR A 52 -0.65 16.96 16.69
CA THR A 52 -1.78 17.87 16.94
C THR A 52 -1.48 19.21 16.27
N ILE A 53 -2.40 19.68 15.44
CA ILE A 53 -2.28 20.96 14.72
C ILE A 53 -3.49 21.80 15.10
N ARG A 54 -3.26 23.09 15.39
CA ARG A 54 -4.35 24.06 15.55
C ARG A 54 -4.64 24.68 14.19
N LEU A 55 -5.93 24.72 13.85
CA LEU A 55 -6.44 25.31 12.62
C LEU A 55 -7.39 26.44 12.99
N SER A 56 -7.40 27.50 12.18
CA SER A 56 -8.46 28.49 12.23
C SER A 56 -9.81 27.86 11.86
N PRO A 57 -10.94 28.50 12.20
CA PRO A 57 -12.25 28.03 11.77
C PRO A 57 -12.37 27.87 10.24
N GLU A 58 -11.78 28.80 9.48
CA GLU A 58 -11.78 28.80 8.02
C GLU A 58 -10.93 27.63 7.47
N GLU A 59 -9.75 27.41 8.03
CA GLU A 59 -8.88 26.28 7.65
C GLU A 59 -9.55 24.93 7.94
N LEU A 60 -10.22 24.81 9.08
CA LEU A 60 -10.96 23.60 9.44
C LEU A 60 -12.12 23.34 8.47
N ALA A 61 -12.88 24.39 8.10
CA ALA A 61 -13.96 24.28 7.14
C ALA A 61 -13.45 23.88 5.74
N ALA A 62 -12.32 24.44 5.30
CA ALA A 62 -11.68 24.06 4.05
C ALA A 62 -11.22 22.59 4.07
N LEU A 63 -10.64 22.13 5.18
CA LEU A 63 -10.25 20.73 5.37
C LEU A 63 -11.47 19.80 5.32
N ASP A 64 -12.60 20.21 5.91
CA ASP A 64 -13.84 19.44 5.87
C ASP A 64 -14.37 19.25 4.45
N VAL A 65 -14.45 20.34 3.68
CA VAL A 65 -14.87 20.30 2.28
C VAL A 65 -13.97 19.37 1.47
N LEU A 66 -12.64 19.47 1.66
CA LEU A 66 -11.68 18.62 0.95
C LEU A 66 -11.83 17.15 1.36
N SER A 67 -11.98 16.87 2.65
CA SER A 67 -12.17 15.52 3.17
C SER A 67 -13.44 14.87 2.62
N GLY A 68 -14.54 15.62 2.57
CA GLY A 68 -15.82 15.19 1.99
C GLY A 68 -15.72 14.90 0.49
N ARG A 69 -15.08 15.78 -0.29
CA ARG A 69 -14.85 15.57 -1.73
C ARG A 69 -14.05 14.31 -2.02
N MET A 70 -13.10 13.96 -1.16
CA MET A 70 -12.25 12.79 -1.32
C MET A 70 -12.84 11.51 -0.70
N GLY A 71 -13.95 11.58 0.03
CA GLY A 71 -14.50 10.45 0.77
C GLY A 71 -13.56 9.93 1.86
N LEU A 72 -12.70 10.79 2.42
CA LEU A 72 -11.71 10.43 3.43
C LEU A 72 -12.03 11.12 4.76
N SER A 73 -11.71 10.48 5.88
CA SER A 73 -11.71 11.16 7.18
C SER A 73 -10.60 12.22 7.24
N ARG A 74 -10.77 13.26 8.07
CA ARG A 74 -9.75 14.31 8.28
C ARG A 74 -8.36 13.73 8.59
N SER A 75 -8.31 12.68 9.40
CA SER A 75 -7.06 12.03 9.80
C SER A 75 -6.45 11.21 8.67
N ALA A 76 -7.27 10.54 7.85
CA ALA A 76 -6.79 9.82 6.67
C ALA A 76 -6.25 10.79 5.61
N LEU A 77 -6.96 11.89 5.36
CA LEU A 77 -6.52 12.96 4.47
C LEU A 77 -5.24 13.62 4.99
N GLY A 78 -5.19 14.02 6.26
CA GLY A 78 -4.01 14.63 6.86
C GLY A 78 -2.79 13.71 6.81
N ARG A 79 -2.96 12.41 7.11
CA ARG A 79 -1.89 11.42 6.97
C ARG A 79 -1.42 11.29 5.52
N ARG A 80 -2.34 11.30 4.56
CA ARG A 80 -2.05 11.24 3.13
C ARG A 80 -1.22 12.44 2.68
N VAL A 81 -1.65 13.65 3.04
CA VAL A 81 -0.90 14.89 2.75
C VAL A 81 0.48 14.88 3.40
N LEU A 82 0.58 14.52 4.69
CA LEU A 82 1.87 14.45 5.40
C LEU A 82 2.82 13.42 4.79
N ARG A 83 2.32 12.25 4.40
CA ARG A 83 3.11 11.23 3.69
C ARG A 83 3.61 11.74 2.35
N LEU A 84 2.74 12.39 1.58
CA LEU A 84 3.13 13.00 0.30
C LEU A 84 4.20 14.07 0.49
N ALA A 85 4.01 14.97 1.45
CA ALA A 85 4.97 16.03 1.78
C ALA A 85 6.32 15.48 2.28
N ALA A 86 6.30 14.41 3.08
CA ALA A 86 7.49 13.73 3.58
C ALA A 86 8.11 12.74 2.56
N GLY A 87 7.60 12.67 1.33
CA GLY A 87 8.19 11.88 0.24
C GLY A 87 7.84 10.38 0.27
N PHE A 88 6.94 9.92 1.15
CA PHE A 88 6.51 8.52 1.22
C PHE A 88 5.85 8.07 -0.10
N LEU A 89 6.08 6.80 -0.45
CA LEU A 89 5.44 6.15 -1.58
C LEU A 89 3.97 5.87 -1.27
N GLU A 90 3.10 6.71 -1.82
CA GLU A 90 1.70 6.35 -2.01
C GLU A 90 1.51 5.84 -3.44
N PRO A 91 1.19 4.55 -3.63
CA PRO A 91 0.84 4.05 -4.94
C PRO A 91 -0.50 4.67 -5.36
N ASP A 92 -0.52 5.38 -6.47
CA ASP A 92 -1.76 5.79 -7.12
C ASP A 92 -2.42 4.58 -7.83
N PRO A 93 -3.71 4.63 -8.18
CA PRO A 93 -4.39 3.49 -8.81
C PRO A 93 -3.68 2.96 -10.06
N GLU A 94 -3.13 3.86 -10.88
CA GLU A 94 -2.33 3.54 -12.08
C GLU A 94 -1.08 2.72 -11.71
N MET A 95 -0.36 3.14 -10.66
CA MET A 95 0.80 2.40 -10.14
C MET A 95 0.39 1.04 -9.54
N VAL A 96 -0.73 0.96 -8.82
CA VAL A 96 -1.22 -0.31 -8.27
C VAL A 96 -1.54 -1.30 -9.40
N GLU A 97 -2.20 -0.83 -10.45
CA GLU A 97 -2.54 -1.63 -11.62
C GLU A 97 -1.28 -2.10 -12.36
N ALA A 98 -0.35 -1.18 -12.65
CA ALA A 98 0.93 -1.50 -13.28
C ALA A 98 1.74 -2.52 -12.46
N MET A 99 1.80 -2.37 -11.14
CA MET A 99 2.50 -3.32 -10.25
C MET A 99 1.79 -4.68 -10.18
N THR A 100 0.46 -4.70 -10.28
CA THR A 100 -0.34 -5.93 -10.29
C THR A 100 -0.12 -6.71 -11.58
N ASP A 101 -0.12 -6.04 -12.72
CA ASP A 101 0.15 -6.66 -14.02
C ASP A 101 1.57 -7.18 -14.12
N LEU A 102 2.53 -6.42 -13.62
CA LEU A 102 3.93 -6.84 -13.52
C LEU A 102 4.11 -8.07 -12.63
N SER A 103 3.42 -8.11 -11.48
CA SER A 103 3.38 -9.28 -10.59
C SER A 103 2.80 -10.52 -11.31
N ARG A 104 1.75 -10.34 -12.12
CA ARG A 104 1.18 -11.41 -12.94
C ARG A 104 2.20 -11.94 -13.96
N GLN A 105 2.93 -11.05 -14.63
CA GLN A 105 3.97 -11.42 -15.61
C GLN A 105 5.13 -12.18 -14.97
N VAL A 106 5.62 -11.72 -13.80
CA VAL A 106 6.66 -12.44 -13.03
C VAL A 106 6.17 -13.84 -12.62
N LYS A 107 4.91 -13.95 -12.17
CA LYS A 107 4.32 -15.25 -11.80
C LYS A 107 4.22 -16.20 -12.99
N ALA A 108 3.92 -15.70 -14.19
CA ALA A 108 3.90 -16.50 -15.40
C ALA A 108 5.30 -17.03 -15.77
N VAL A 109 6.34 -16.17 -15.70
CA VAL A 109 7.74 -16.58 -15.91
C VAL A 109 8.16 -17.66 -14.90
N GLY A 110 7.85 -17.44 -13.61
CA GLY A 110 8.14 -18.43 -12.56
C GLY A 110 7.39 -19.76 -12.76
N GLY A 111 6.13 -19.71 -13.20
CA GLY A 111 5.35 -20.89 -13.54
C GLY A 111 5.98 -21.72 -14.65
N ASN A 112 6.44 -21.07 -15.73
CA ASN A 112 7.12 -21.75 -16.84
C ASN A 112 8.43 -22.40 -16.39
N LEU A 113 9.26 -21.69 -15.62
CA LEU A 113 10.50 -22.25 -15.08
C LEU A 113 10.24 -23.44 -14.14
N ASN A 114 9.18 -23.37 -13.32
CA ASN A 114 8.80 -24.47 -12.44
C ASN A 114 8.33 -25.72 -13.21
N GLN A 115 7.67 -25.55 -14.35
CA GLN A 115 7.31 -26.67 -15.23
C GLN A 115 8.55 -27.33 -15.83
N ILE A 116 9.53 -26.54 -16.29
CA ILE A 116 10.80 -27.06 -16.81
C ILE A 116 11.54 -27.82 -15.72
N ALA A 117 11.65 -27.26 -14.52
CA ALA A 117 12.29 -27.93 -13.38
C ALA A 117 11.59 -29.24 -13.01
N ALA A 118 10.25 -29.25 -12.97
CA ALA A 118 9.48 -30.46 -12.69
C ALA A 118 9.69 -31.55 -13.76
N HIS A 119 9.77 -31.15 -15.04
CA HIS A 119 10.06 -32.07 -16.14
C HIS A 119 11.45 -32.69 -16.00
N LEU A 120 12.47 -31.87 -15.75
CA LEU A 120 13.84 -32.32 -15.57
C LEU A 120 13.98 -33.24 -14.34
N ASN A 121 13.32 -32.90 -13.23
CA ASN A 121 13.31 -33.76 -12.04
C ASN A 121 12.68 -35.12 -12.33
N ARG A 122 11.61 -35.16 -13.15
CA ARG A 122 10.96 -36.40 -13.55
C ARG A 122 11.85 -37.25 -14.48
N GLU A 123 12.52 -36.62 -15.43
CA GLU A 123 13.48 -37.28 -16.32
C GLU A 123 14.68 -37.83 -15.55
N ALA A 124 15.20 -37.07 -14.58
CA ALA A 124 16.29 -37.51 -13.70
C ALA A 124 15.89 -38.74 -12.89
N LEU A 125 14.66 -38.79 -12.38
CA LEU A 125 14.13 -39.94 -11.65
C LEU A 125 14.00 -41.18 -12.54
N LEU A 126 13.56 -41.01 -13.79
CA LEU A 126 13.31 -42.12 -14.71
C LEU A 126 14.56 -42.65 -15.42
N GLN A 127 15.52 -41.76 -15.72
CA GLN A 127 16.66 -42.07 -16.59
C GLN A 127 18.02 -41.92 -15.88
N GLY A 128 18.04 -41.55 -14.59
CA GLY A 128 19.26 -41.36 -13.79
C GLY A 128 20.09 -40.13 -14.16
N ARG A 129 19.64 -39.34 -15.14
CA ARG A 129 20.25 -38.11 -15.61
C ARG A 129 19.20 -37.20 -16.24
N ALA A 130 19.32 -35.90 -16.05
CA ALA A 130 18.51 -34.91 -16.75
C ALA A 130 19.38 -33.77 -17.24
N SER A 131 19.10 -33.31 -18.45
CA SER A 131 19.68 -32.10 -19.01
C SER A 131 18.62 -31.42 -19.87
N PRO A 132 18.49 -30.09 -19.81
CA PRO A 132 17.57 -29.36 -20.65
C PRO A 132 17.79 -29.71 -22.12
N ASN A 133 16.71 -30.07 -22.81
CA ASN A 133 16.75 -30.18 -24.26
C ASN A 133 16.83 -28.78 -24.91
N LYS A 134 17.05 -28.72 -26.23
CA LYS A 134 17.21 -27.44 -26.94
C LYS A 134 16.02 -26.49 -26.76
N ASP A 135 14.80 -27.01 -26.70
CA ASP A 135 13.58 -26.21 -26.55
C ASP A 135 13.43 -25.66 -25.12
N GLN A 136 13.73 -26.49 -24.11
CA GLN A 136 13.77 -26.08 -22.70
C GLN A 136 14.87 -25.05 -22.46
N GLN A 137 16.04 -25.22 -23.10
CA GLN A 137 17.13 -24.27 -23.01
C GLN A 137 16.74 -22.91 -23.64
N ALA A 138 16.09 -22.93 -24.81
CA ALA A 138 15.54 -21.72 -25.42
C ALA A 138 14.46 -21.05 -24.53
N GLN A 139 13.61 -21.82 -23.85
CA GLN A 139 12.62 -21.29 -22.91
C GLN A 139 13.25 -20.69 -21.65
N ILE A 140 14.33 -21.27 -21.13
CA ILE A 140 15.08 -20.71 -19.99
C ILE A 140 15.69 -19.36 -20.40
N GLU A 141 16.35 -19.29 -21.56
CA GLU A 141 16.93 -18.04 -22.09
C GLU A 141 15.87 -16.97 -22.38
N ALA A 142 14.69 -17.37 -22.89
CA ALA A 142 13.56 -16.49 -23.07
C ALA A 142 13.03 -15.95 -21.74
N SER A 143 12.94 -16.81 -20.71
CA SER A 143 12.51 -16.45 -19.36
C SER A 143 13.50 -15.49 -18.69
N GLU A 144 14.79 -15.70 -18.86
CA GLU A 144 15.83 -14.79 -18.36
C GLU A 144 15.74 -13.40 -19.02
N ARG A 145 15.56 -13.36 -20.34
CA ARG A 145 15.35 -12.10 -21.08
C ARG A 145 14.08 -11.37 -20.62
N ALA A 146 12.98 -12.11 -20.44
CA ALA A 146 11.73 -11.56 -19.93
C ALA A 146 11.91 -10.98 -18.53
N LEU A 147 12.60 -11.69 -17.63
CA LEU A 147 12.87 -11.22 -16.27
C LEU A 147 13.72 -9.94 -16.26
N LYS A 148 14.74 -9.86 -17.12
CA LYS A 148 15.57 -8.64 -17.29
C LYS A 148 14.75 -7.46 -17.82
N ALA A 149 13.80 -7.70 -18.72
CA ALA A 149 12.90 -6.64 -19.23
C ALA A 149 11.96 -6.15 -18.13
N LEU A 150 11.32 -7.08 -17.39
CA LEU A 150 10.45 -6.78 -16.26
C LEU A 150 11.18 -5.95 -15.19
N ALA A 151 12.43 -6.30 -14.86
CA ALA A 151 13.24 -5.52 -13.92
C ALA A 151 13.47 -4.08 -14.38
N LYS A 152 13.74 -3.85 -15.67
CA LYS A 152 13.88 -2.49 -16.22
C LYS A 152 12.57 -1.70 -16.15
N ASP A 153 11.44 -2.36 -16.35
CA ASP A 153 10.13 -1.71 -16.29
C ASP A 153 9.75 -1.36 -14.84
N ILE A 154 10.10 -2.22 -13.87
CA ILE A 154 10.06 -1.88 -12.44
C ILE A 154 10.85 -0.59 -12.17
N ASP A 155 12.12 -0.55 -12.58
CA ASP A 155 12.99 0.60 -12.32
C ASP A 155 12.43 1.88 -12.94
N ARG A 156 11.91 1.81 -14.17
CA ARG A 156 11.27 2.94 -14.84
C ARG A 156 10.03 3.41 -14.07
N LEU A 157 9.16 2.50 -13.64
CA LEU A 157 7.97 2.84 -12.86
C LEU A 157 8.34 3.56 -11.56
N PHE A 158 9.33 3.04 -10.83
CA PHE A 158 9.81 3.67 -9.60
C PHE A 158 10.47 5.05 -9.86
N VAL A 159 11.28 5.18 -10.90
CA VAL A 159 11.92 6.46 -11.27
C VAL A 159 10.88 7.49 -11.70
N HIS A 160 9.90 7.11 -12.52
CA HIS A 160 8.83 8.01 -12.95
C HIS A 160 7.95 8.45 -11.78
N ALA A 161 7.60 7.53 -10.87
CA ALA A 161 6.87 7.89 -9.66
C ALA A 161 7.68 8.81 -8.73
N ALA A 162 8.97 8.55 -8.56
CA ALA A 162 9.86 9.40 -7.77
C ALA A 162 10.00 10.81 -8.37
N LYS A 163 10.17 10.93 -9.70
CA LYS A 163 10.24 12.22 -10.41
C LYS A 163 8.93 13.01 -10.34
N ARG A 164 7.78 12.37 -10.62
CA ARG A 164 6.45 12.99 -10.49
C ARG A 164 6.16 13.43 -9.04
N ARG A 165 6.74 12.76 -8.05
CA ARG A 165 6.62 13.10 -6.63
C ARG A 165 7.46 14.30 -6.25
N LYS A 166 8.76 14.31 -6.59
CA LYS A 166 9.66 15.44 -6.30
C LYS A 166 9.10 16.75 -6.87
N ALA A 167 8.65 16.73 -8.13
CA ALA A 167 8.07 17.90 -8.77
C ALA A 167 6.80 18.43 -8.07
N ARG A 168 5.95 17.54 -7.53
CA ARG A 168 4.74 17.94 -6.79
C ARG A 168 5.05 18.50 -5.40
N VAL A 169 5.99 17.88 -4.67
CA VAL A 169 6.42 18.38 -3.36
C VAL A 169 7.08 19.75 -3.50
N ASP A 170 7.99 19.92 -4.46
CA ASP A 170 8.65 21.20 -4.74
C ASP A 170 7.64 22.29 -5.11
N ALA A 171 6.57 21.96 -5.84
CA ALA A 171 5.51 22.91 -6.19
C ALA A 171 4.63 23.33 -4.99
N ILE A 172 4.40 22.42 -4.03
CA ILE A 172 3.65 22.72 -2.80
C ILE A 172 4.51 23.59 -1.87
N LEU A 173 5.79 23.26 -1.70
CA LEU A 173 6.70 24.02 -0.83
C LEU A 173 6.97 25.43 -1.36
N ARG A 174 7.19 25.61 -2.68
CA ARG A 174 7.40 26.95 -3.27
C ARG A 174 6.19 27.88 -3.19
N LYS A 175 4.97 27.36 -3.02
CA LYS A 175 3.77 28.19 -2.80
C LYS A 175 3.66 28.70 -1.36
N GLY A 176 4.41 28.14 -0.42
CA GLY A 176 4.42 28.54 0.99
C GLY A 176 5.34 29.72 1.31
N ASP A 177 6.32 30.01 0.46
CA ASP A 177 7.34 31.06 0.69
C ASP A 177 6.86 32.49 0.32
N GLY A 178 5.57 32.67 0.06
CA GLY A 178 4.98 33.92 -0.43
C GLY A 178 3.80 34.46 0.38
N ALA A 179 3.62 34.01 1.62
CA ALA A 179 2.57 34.49 2.54
C ALA A 179 3.18 35.06 3.83
#